data_AF-A0A4Q5Q439-F1
#
_entry.id   AF-A0A4Q5Q439-F1
#
_cell.length_a   1.000
_cell.length_b   1.000
_cell.length_c   1.000
_cell.angle_alpha   90.00
_cell.angle_beta   90.00
_cell.angle_gamma   90.00
#
_symmetry.space_group_name_H-M   'P 1'
#
loop_
_entity.id
_entity.type
_entity.pdbx_description
1 polymer ?
#
loop_
_entity_poly.entity_id
_entity_poly.type
_entity_poly.pdbx_seq_one_letter_code
_entity_poly.pdbx_strand_id
1 'polypeptide(L)'
;MNDKQYYRAYLNLQKKHEKTSYRIALNGLKMIFEKASKLYLVSPEIPIELLVNEAEHLDFISKIYDNIGIEFAKMVDNYLSKNFKSAKPNYETKALDQYPLTPDSTNKINLWKSEFVRFTQSAECAKKVVGVTKTTKHQIRAVMQKAVDEKLSHKQTAKLILAEVDSITTKQRALTIARTENAVGSNKGAYFSAKSSGLVLYKKWIARAVDGKTRDAHIGMIDTNPIPIDALFLVDGESMQFPCDGSKGATASNICNCRCIVAFIPAKDVVGANINKPVKPKVVKPKPVKEPLDFSKPLPIDFEDLSTFRPAKTIDEAVEFAKNNITRHVNYTWVKDVDVANRINELAHTLRKEYNLNQLRELGNTVRGKGAQMSANFQTLNISNRTFASNSSIAKHVKNNDDLKAVYIENMQLLKAKYELTKDWILYERLRKYEQKAKFVNGWTIQYKGEKYLEEVLTHEYGHIIHDQLMGGINGLRYVDDRRRAIDNYLNKAQELQKLHISNFQKARANGDIYKISEYGSTNQAEFFAESFVMYRNNDPSLPIYMKEFFEKVKELSKL
;
A
#
# COMPACT_ATOMS: atom_id res chain seq x y z
N MET A 1 10.94 28.54 -4.61
CA MET A 1 9.93 27.79 -3.84
C MET A 1 10.61 26.61 -3.16
N ASN A 2 10.73 26.62 -1.83
CA ASN A 2 11.37 25.54 -1.08
C ASN A 2 10.44 24.31 -0.88
N ASP A 3 11.00 23.17 -0.45
CA ASP A 3 10.24 21.91 -0.20
C ASP A 3 8.96 22.12 0.62
N LYS A 4 9.04 22.96 1.66
CA LYS A 4 7.91 23.26 2.57
C LYS A 4 6.79 24.03 1.86
N GLN A 5 7.13 24.94 0.95
CA GLN A 5 6.17 25.65 0.11
C GLN A 5 5.58 24.74 -0.99
N TYR A 6 6.38 23.89 -1.63
CA TYR A 6 5.90 22.91 -2.62
C TYR A 6 4.88 21.94 -2.00
N TYR A 7 5.22 21.36 -0.85
CA TYR A 7 4.35 20.47 -0.09
C TYR A 7 3.04 21.17 0.33
N ARG A 8 3.10 22.42 0.79
CA ARG A 8 1.89 23.20 1.13
C ARG A 8 0.99 23.47 -0.10
N ALA A 9 1.59 23.77 -1.26
CA ALA A 9 0.84 23.97 -2.50
C ALA A 9 0.14 22.68 -2.96
N TYR A 10 0.88 21.56 -2.97
CA TYR A 10 0.36 20.24 -3.35
C TYR A 10 -0.83 19.82 -2.47
N LEU A 11 -0.69 19.93 -1.14
CA LEU A 11 -1.76 19.54 -0.21
C LEU A 11 -3.02 20.43 -0.34
N ASN A 12 -2.85 21.73 -0.58
CA ASN A 12 -3.97 22.64 -0.81
C ASN A 12 -4.76 22.22 -2.07
N LEU A 13 -4.07 21.87 -3.15
CA LEU A 13 -4.69 21.37 -4.37
C LEU A 13 -5.36 20.00 -4.13
N GLN A 14 -4.71 19.08 -3.40
CA GLN A 14 -5.26 17.74 -3.13
C GLN A 14 -6.55 17.82 -2.32
N LYS A 15 -6.60 18.71 -1.31
CA LYS A 15 -7.77 18.98 -0.48
C LYS A 15 -8.92 19.65 -1.26
N LYS A 16 -8.61 20.48 -2.27
CA LYS A 16 -9.61 21.07 -3.18
C LYS A 16 -10.33 19.98 -3.96
N HIS A 17 -9.59 19.05 -4.57
CA HIS A 17 -10.17 18.03 -5.44
C HIS A 17 -10.73 16.78 -4.71
N GLU A 18 -10.39 16.53 -3.45
CA GLU A 18 -10.99 15.44 -2.64
C GLU A 18 -12.53 15.56 -2.59
N LYS A 19 -13.05 16.79 -2.38
CA LYS A 19 -14.50 17.06 -2.36
C LYS A 19 -15.18 16.80 -3.71
N THR A 20 -14.51 17.12 -4.81
CA THR A 20 -15.02 16.88 -6.18
C THR A 20 -15.04 15.38 -6.48
N SER A 21 -13.95 14.69 -6.15
CA SER A 21 -13.80 13.24 -6.30
C SER A 21 -14.88 12.47 -5.54
N TYR A 22 -15.23 12.93 -4.33
CA TYR A 22 -16.31 12.34 -3.52
C TYR A 22 -17.67 12.43 -4.21
N ARG A 23 -18.00 13.59 -4.80
CA ARG A 23 -19.25 13.77 -5.56
C ARG A 23 -19.29 12.89 -6.80
N ILE A 24 -18.18 12.78 -7.55
CA ILE A 24 -18.08 11.92 -8.73
C ILE A 24 -18.30 10.45 -8.34
N ALA A 25 -17.59 9.95 -7.32
CA ALA A 25 -17.72 8.57 -6.86
C ALA A 25 -19.11 8.25 -6.29
N LEU A 26 -19.72 9.16 -5.54
CA LEU A 26 -21.06 8.96 -4.96
C LEU A 26 -22.14 8.94 -6.05
N ASN A 27 -22.07 9.87 -7.01
CA ASN A 27 -23.02 9.92 -8.12
C ASN A 27 -22.87 8.71 -9.06
N GLY A 28 -21.64 8.26 -9.34
CA GLY A 28 -21.38 7.06 -10.12
C GLY A 28 -21.97 5.80 -9.47
N LEU A 29 -21.74 5.60 -8.17
CA LEU A 29 -22.37 4.49 -7.44
C LEU A 29 -23.91 4.60 -7.42
N LYS A 30 -24.46 5.82 -7.23
CA LYS A 30 -25.91 6.06 -7.28
C LYS A 30 -26.54 5.59 -8.60
N MET A 31 -25.98 5.97 -9.74
CA MET A 31 -26.48 5.57 -11.06
C MET A 31 -26.47 4.05 -11.26
N ILE A 32 -25.47 3.36 -10.73
CA ILE A 32 -25.33 1.89 -10.85
C ILE A 32 -26.39 1.15 -10.04
N PHE A 33 -26.65 1.56 -8.78
CA PHE A 33 -27.74 0.98 -7.98
C PHE A 33 -29.13 1.34 -8.54
N GLU A 34 -29.33 2.56 -9.06
CA GLU A 34 -30.57 2.95 -9.75
C GLU A 34 -30.84 2.08 -10.98
N LYS A 35 -29.81 1.77 -11.78
CA LYS A 35 -29.91 0.85 -12.91
C LYS A 35 -30.20 -0.57 -12.47
N ALA A 36 -29.45 -1.10 -11.50
CA ALA A 36 -29.62 -2.48 -11.01
C ALA A 36 -31.02 -2.70 -10.42
N SER A 37 -31.53 -1.72 -9.66
CA SER A 37 -32.91 -1.73 -9.13
C SER A 37 -33.95 -1.84 -10.25
N LYS A 38 -33.82 -1.03 -11.31
CA LYS A 38 -34.73 -1.04 -12.47
C LYS A 38 -34.67 -2.35 -13.25
N LEU A 39 -33.47 -2.87 -13.54
CA LEU A 39 -33.29 -4.12 -14.27
C LEU A 39 -33.88 -5.32 -13.51
N TYR A 40 -33.60 -5.44 -12.21
CA TYR A 40 -34.15 -6.51 -11.38
C TYR A 40 -35.68 -6.45 -11.29
N LEU A 41 -36.28 -5.25 -11.25
CA LEU A 41 -37.73 -5.08 -11.21
C LEU A 41 -38.43 -5.56 -12.50
N VAL A 42 -37.74 -5.48 -13.65
CA VAL A 42 -38.26 -5.92 -14.96
C VAL A 42 -37.99 -7.40 -15.22
N SER A 43 -36.91 -7.95 -14.66
CA SER A 43 -36.53 -9.36 -14.84
C SER A 43 -35.86 -9.90 -13.57
N PRO A 44 -36.61 -10.47 -12.61
CA PRO A 44 -36.04 -10.91 -11.32
C PRO A 44 -34.97 -12.00 -11.44
N GLU A 45 -35.07 -12.87 -12.44
CA GLU A 45 -34.11 -13.96 -12.72
C GLU A 45 -32.81 -13.49 -13.40
N ILE A 46 -32.61 -12.18 -13.58
CA ILE A 46 -31.42 -11.65 -14.25
C ILE A 46 -30.14 -11.95 -13.45
N PRO A 47 -29.11 -12.57 -14.06
CA PRO A 47 -27.82 -12.77 -13.41
C PRO A 47 -27.24 -11.45 -12.90
N ILE A 48 -26.77 -11.44 -11.66
CA ILE A 48 -26.15 -10.26 -11.03
C ILE A 48 -24.86 -9.82 -11.75
N GLU A 49 -24.29 -10.70 -12.55
CA GLU A 49 -23.20 -10.42 -13.47
C GLU A 49 -23.59 -9.41 -14.57
N LEU A 50 -24.88 -9.36 -14.95
CA LEU A 50 -25.47 -8.41 -15.91
C LEU A 50 -26.10 -7.16 -15.24
N LEU A 51 -26.48 -7.25 -13.95
CA LEU A 51 -26.99 -6.09 -13.18
C LEU A 51 -25.96 -4.97 -13.00
N VAL A 52 -24.66 -5.29 -13.10
CA VAL A 52 -23.54 -4.37 -12.85
C VAL A 52 -22.37 -4.74 -13.75
N ASN A 53 -21.79 -3.79 -14.48
CA ASN A 53 -20.58 -4.02 -15.28
C ASN A 53 -19.36 -3.20 -14.82
N GLU A 54 -18.23 -3.47 -15.47
CA GLU A 54 -16.94 -2.86 -15.15
C GLU A 54 -16.73 -1.50 -15.82
N ALA A 55 -17.27 -1.30 -17.03
CA ALA A 55 -17.21 -0.02 -17.73
C ALA A 55 -17.91 1.13 -16.95
N GLU A 56 -19.00 0.82 -16.24
CA GLU A 56 -19.72 1.75 -15.37
C GLU A 56 -18.85 2.27 -14.21
N HIS A 57 -17.95 1.43 -13.69
CA HIS A 57 -17.00 1.83 -12.65
C HIS A 57 -15.76 2.51 -13.23
N LEU A 58 -15.32 2.11 -14.42
CA LEU A 58 -14.23 2.76 -15.15
C LEU A 58 -14.56 4.21 -15.53
N ASP A 59 -15.81 4.50 -15.91
CA ASP A 59 -16.28 5.85 -16.27
C ASP A 59 -16.03 6.87 -15.16
N PHE A 60 -16.57 6.65 -13.97
CA PHE A 60 -16.47 7.63 -12.89
C PHE A 60 -15.06 7.67 -12.27
N ILE A 61 -14.28 6.59 -12.36
CA ILE A 61 -12.85 6.58 -11.98
C ILE A 61 -12.03 7.43 -12.96
N SER A 62 -12.28 7.31 -14.27
CA SER A 62 -11.62 8.12 -15.30
C SER A 62 -11.90 9.62 -15.10
N LYS A 63 -13.16 9.97 -14.82
CA LYS A 63 -13.58 11.35 -14.49
C LYS A 63 -12.89 11.93 -13.25
N ILE A 64 -12.45 11.10 -12.30
CA ILE A 64 -11.62 11.56 -11.17
C ILE A 64 -10.20 11.88 -11.65
N TYR A 65 -9.59 11.03 -12.47
CA TYR A 65 -8.25 11.27 -13.02
C TYR A 65 -8.19 12.52 -13.90
N ASP A 66 -9.14 12.70 -14.82
CA ASP A 66 -9.20 13.87 -15.71
C ASP A 66 -9.29 15.20 -14.96
N ASN A 67 -10.06 15.21 -13.86
CA ASN A 67 -10.26 16.40 -13.02
C ASN A 67 -9.00 16.84 -12.25
N ILE A 68 -8.03 15.94 -12.06
CA ILE A 68 -6.97 16.06 -11.05
C ILE A 68 -5.58 15.98 -11.68
N GLY A 69 -5.35 14.97 -12.51
CA GLY A 69 -4.02 14.65 -13.04
C GLY A 69 -3.41 15.79 -13.83
N ILE A 70 -4.21 16.48 -14.64
CA ILE A 70 -3.78 17.62 -15.44
C ILE A 70 -3.46 18.85 -14.57
N GLU A 71 -4.23 19.11 -13.50
CA GLU A 71 -3.96 20.23 -12.60
C GLU A 71 -2.67 20.02 -11.78
N PHE A 72 -2.41 18.78 -11.34
CA PHE A 72 -1.14 18.45 -10.70
C PHE A 72 0.05 18.46 -11.67
N ALA A 73 -0.15 18.01 -12.91
CA ALA A 73 0.87 18.09 -13.94
C ALA A 73 1.26 19.54 -14.26
N LYS A 74 0.27 20.45 -14.38
CA LYS A 74 0.48 21.90 -14.48
C LYS A 74 1.20 22.46 -13.25
N MET A 75 0.84 22.03 -12.03
CA MET A 75 1.47 22.52 -10.80
C MET A 75 2.97 22.18 -10.77
N VAL A 76 3.34 20.96 -11.17
CA VAL A 76 4.74 20.50 -11.21
C VAL A 76 5.51 21.15 -12.35
N ASP A 77 4.93 21.34 -13.53
CA ASP A 77 5.62 22.01 -14.65
C ASP A 77 5.92 23.48 -14.32
N ASN A 78 4.96 24.16 -13.67
CA ASN A 78 5.17 25.50 -13.12
C ASN A 78 6.25 25.54 -12.04
N TYR A 79 6.29 24.54 -11.14
CA TYR A 79 7.32 24.44 -10.12
C TYR A 79 8.71 24.24 -10.74
N LEU A 80 8.86 23.27 -11.64
CA LEU A 80 10.13 23.01 -12.32
C LEU A 80 10.60 24.23 -13.13
N SER A 81 9.68 24.81 -13.93
CA SER A 81 9.95 26.00 -14.75
C SER A 81 10.37 27.22 -13.94
N LYS A 82 9.80 27.44 -12.74
CA LYS A 82 10.10 28.65 -11.95
C LYS A 82 11.33 28.52 -11.07
N ASN A 83 11.76 27.32 -10.70
CA ASN A 83 12.89 27.12 -9.79
C ASN A 83 14.19 26.69 -10.48
N PHE A 84 14.12 26.08 -11.67
CA PHE A 84 15.28 25.43 -12.28
C PHE A 84 15.67 25.94 -13.68
N LYS A 85 14.91 26.88 -14.28
CA LYS A 85 15.24 27.50 -15.59
C LYS A 85 16.55 28.29 -15.63
N SER A 86 17.17 28.61 -14.49
CA SER A 86 18.49 29.24 -14.41
C SER A 86 19.66 28.29 -14.70
N ALA A 87 19.44 26.98 -14.64
CA ALA A 87 20.42 25.99 -15.07
C ALA A 87 20.12 25.52 -16.49
N LYS A 88 20.63 26.25 -17.49
CA LYS A 88 20.96 25.65 -18.79
C LYS A 88 22.21 24.79 -18.58
N PRO A 89 22.15 23.45 -18.66
CA PRO A 89 23.36 22.64 -18.63
C PRO A 89 23.97 22.69 -20.03
N ASN A 90 25.22 23.14 -20.16
CA ASN A 90 25.95 23.05 -21.44
C ASN A 90 26.27 21.57 -21.69
N TYR A 91 25.40 20.89 -22.43
CA TYR A 91 25.63 19.54 -22.94
C TYR A 91 26.27 19.62 -24.32
N GLU A 92 27.61 19.53 -24.37
CA GLU A 92 28.28 19.11 -25.61
C GLU A 92 28.06 17.61 -25.81
N THR A 93 27.07 17.26 -26.63
CA THR A 93 26.82 15.89 -27.08
C THR A 93 26.82 15.85 -28.60
N LYS A 94 27.71 15.04 -29.20
CA LYS A 94 27.79 14.77 -30.65
C LYS A 94 26.64 13.90 -31.16
N ALA A 95 25.42 14.26 -30.80
CA ALA A 95 24.17 13.58 -31.12
C ALA A 95 23.03 14.61 -31.25
N LEU A 96 23.28 15.67 -32.03
CA LEU A 96 22.20 16.35 -32.71
C LEU A 96 21.66 15.38 -33.76
N ASP A 97 20.57 14.67 -33.43
CA ASP A 97 19.34 14.83 -34.19
C ASP A 97 18.13 14.04 -33.63
N GLN A 98 16.95 14.54 -34.01
CA GLN A 98 15.59 14.00 -33.80
C GLN A 98 14.99 14.08 -32.38
N TYR A 99 13.72 14.51 -32.36
CA TYR A 99 12.84 14.85 -31.22
C TYR A 99 13.26 16.07 -30.36
N PRO A 100 12.52 17.20 -30.44
CA PRO A 100 12.77 18.36 -29.57
C PRO A 100 12.44 18.03 -28.11
N LEU A 101 13.41 18.23 -27.22
CA LEU A 101 13.39 17.80 -25.81
C LEU A 101 12.34 18.48 -24.91
N THR A 102 11.59 19.46 -25.41
CA THR A 102 10.48 20.10 -24.69
C THR A 102 9.30 20.34 -25.63
N PRO A 103 8.13 19.69 -25.42
CA PRO A 103 6.90 20.07 -26.09
C PRO A 103 6.43 21.46 -25.63
N ASP A 104 5.73 22.20 -26.50
CA ASP A 104 4.98 23.40 -26.10
C ASP A 104 3.97 23.08 -24.97
N SER A 105 3.61 24.10 -24.19
CA SER A 105 2.53 24.11 -23.20
C SER A 105 1.26 23.36 -23.61
N THR A 106 0.75 23.58 -24.83
CA THR A 106 -0.44 22.90 -25.36
C THR A 106 -0.17 21.41 -25.61
N ASN A 107 1.00 21.11 -26.17
CA ASN A 107 1.46 19.77 -26.49
C ASN A 107 1.72 18.94 -25.21
N LYS A 108 2.31 19.53 -24.17
CA LYS A 108 2.46 18.91 -22.83
C LYS A 108 1.12 18.50 -22.23
N ILE A 109 0.10 19.36 -22.26
CA ILE A 109 -1.23 19.05 -21.71
C ILE A 109 -1.86 17.87 -22.47
N ASN A 110 -1.74 17.83 -23.80
CA ASN A 110 -2.26 16.72 -24.61
C ASN A 110 -1.46 15.41 -24.41
N LEU A 111 -0.13 15.50 -24.26
CA LEU A 111 0.72 14.38 -23.85
C LEU A 111 0.25 13.78 -22.53
N TRP A 112 0.06 14.60 -21.48
CA TRP A 112 -0.40 14.13 -20.17
C TRP A 112 -1.78 13.50 -20.22
N LYS A 113 -2.73 14.06 -21.00
CA LYS A 113 -4.03 13.42 -21.26
C LYS A 113 -3.84 12.03 -21.89
N SER A 114 -2.97 11.90 -22.89
CA SER A 114 -2.72 10.61 -23.55
C SER A 114 -2.11 9.56 -22.60
N GLU A 115 -1.28 9.97 -21.64
CA GLU A 115 -0.78 9.08 -20.59
C GLU A 115 -1.88 8.65 -19.60
N PHE A 116 -2.82 9.53 -19.28
CA PHE A 116 -3.99 9.16 -18.47
C PHE A 116 -4.92 8.18 -19.19
N VAL A 117 -5.12 8.31 -20.51
CA VAL A 117 -5.85 7.33 -21.32
C VAL A 117 -5.11 5.98 -21.40
N ARG A 118 -3.78 5.98 -21.62
CA ARG A 118 -2.96 4.75 -21.53
C ARG A 118 -3.07 4.09 -20.16
N PHE A 119 -3.17 4.89 -19.09
CA PHE A 119 -3.32 4.38 -17.74
C PHE A 119 -4.71 3.80 -17.48
N THR A 120 -5.82 4.42 -17.91
CA THR A 120 -7.17 3.84 -17.73
C THR A 120 -7.36 2.54 -18.52
N GLN A 121 -6.67 2.38 -19.65
CA GLN A 121 -6.61 1.14 -20.43
C GLN A 121 -5.66 0.07 -19.85
N SER A 122 -4.88 0.38 -18.80
CA SER A 122 -3.87 -0.54 -18.27
C SER A 122 -4.43 -1.62 -17.34
N ALA A 123 -3.71 -2.74 -17.23
CA ALA A 123 -3.99 -3.79 -16.25
C ALA A 123 -3.94 -3.31 -14.78
N GLU A 124 -3.30 -2.17 -14.48
CA GLU A 124 -3.37 -1.54 -13.15
C GLU A 124 -4.78 -0.97 -12.90
N CYS A 125 -5.35 -0.24 -13.86
CA CYS A 125 -6.68 0.35 -13.71
C CYS A 125 -7.77 -0.74 -13.78
N ALA A 126 -7.66 -1.69 -14.70
CA ALA A 126 -8.58 -2.84 -14.79
C ALA A 126 -8.70 -3.59 -13.43
N LYS A 127 -7.58 -3.90 -12.76
CA LYS A 127 -7.60 -4.54 -11.43
C LYS A 127 -8.35 -3.72 -10.37
N LYS A 128 -8.28 -2.39 -10.41
CA LYS A 128 -9.06 -1.50 -9.50
C LYS A 128 -10.55 -1.56 -9.85
N VAL A 129 -10.89 -1.43 -11.13
CA VAL A 129 -12.27 -1.48 -11.64
C VAL A 129 -12.95 -2.81 -11.29
N VAL A 130 -12.29 -3.95 -11.50
CA VAL A 130 -12.78 -5.29 -11.09
C VAL A 130 -13.06 -5.34 -9.58
N GLY A 131 -12.15 -4.84 -8.74
CA GLY A 131 -12.30 -4.85 -7.28
C GLY A 131 -13.46 -3.97 -6.77
N VAL A 132 -13.66 -2.81 -7.40
CA VAL A 132 -14.81 -1.93 -7.14
C VAL A 132 -16.09 -2.63 -7.61
N THR A 133 -16.13 -3.19 -8.82
CA THR A 133 -17.30 -3.87 -9.39
C THR A 133 -17.74 -5.08 -8.56
N LYS A 134 -16.79 -5.95 -8.15
CA LYS A 134 -17.04 -7.08 -7.24
C LYS A 134 -17.67 -6.64 -5.92
N THR A 135 -17.33 -5.45 -5.43
CA THR A 135 -17.91 -4.90 -4.19
C THR A 135 -19.34 -4.38 -4.39
N THR A 136 -19.67 -3.76 -5.53
CA THR A 136 -21.07 -3.41 -5.85
C THR A 136 -21.93 -4.67 -6.03
N LYS A 137 -21.44 -5.67 -6.76
CA LYS A 137 -22.11 -6.98 -6.88
C LYS A 137 -22.32 -7.65 -5.52
N HIS A 138 -21.38 -7.53 -4.58
CA HIS A 138 -21.55 -8.07 -3.24
C HIS A 138 -22.62 -7.33 -2.42
N GLN A 139 -22.70 -6.00 -2.48
CA GLN A 139 -23.77 -5.22 -1.83
C GLN A 139 -25.15 -5.62 -2.38
N ILE A 140 -25.30 -5.73 -3.69
CA ILE A 140 -26.58 -6.12 -4.32
C ILE A 140 -26.94 -7.58 -3.98
N ARG A 141 -25.98 -8.53 -4.01
CA ARG A 141 -26.24 -9.93 -3.61
C ARG A 141 -26.70 -10.04 -2.15
N ALA A 142 -26.15 -9.23 -1.24
CA ALA A 142 -26.58 -9.20 0.16
C ALA A 142 -28.03 -8.69 0.30
N VAL A 143 -28.43 -7.67 -0.48
CA VAL A 143 -29.81 -7.19 -0.53
C VAL A 143 -30.77 -8.23 -1.13
N MET A 144 -30.35 -8.94 -2.19
CA MET A 144 -31.14 -10.01 -2.80
C MET A 144 -31.34 -11.19 -1.84
N GLN A 145 -30.28 -11.65 -1.18
CA GLN A 145 -30.36 -12.73 -0.18
C GLN A 145 -31.31 -12.33 0.95
N LYS A 146 -31.11 -11.15 1.54
CA LYS A 146 -31.99 -10.61 2.58
C LYS A 146 -33.46 -10.63 2.16
N ALA A 147 -33.77 -10.30 0.91
CA ALA A 147 -35.13 -10.29 0.42
C ALA A 147 -35.73 -11.69 0.21
N VAL A 148 -34.91 -12.71 -0.08
CA VAL A 148 -35.34 -14.12 -0.07
C VAL A 148 -35.62 -14.57 1.37
N ASP A 149 -34.73 -14.26 2.31
CA ASP A 149 -34.84 -14.62 3.72
C ASP A 149 -36.10 -14.00 4.38
N GLU A 150 -36.36 -12.70 4.10
CA GLU A 150 -37.55 -11.97 4.55
C GLU A 150 -38.80 -12.22 3.68
N LYS A 151 -38.74 -13.12 2.68
CA LYS A 151 -39.84 -13.48 1.76
C LYS A 151 -40.51 -12.28 1.07
N LEU A 152 -39.71 -11.29 0.69
CA LEU A 152 -40.17 -10.04 0.08
C LEU A 152 -40.52 -10.21 -1.39
N SER A 153 -41.53 -9.47 -1.86
CA SER A 153 -41.82 -9.38 -3.29
C SER A 153 -40.69 -8.68 -4.05
N HIS A 154 -40.51 -8.99 -5.34
CA HIS A 154 -39.48 -8.38 -6.19
C HIS A 154 -39.54 -6.83 -6.20
N LYS A 155 -40.74 -6.24 -6.02
CA LYS A 155 -40.95 -4.79 -5.89
C LYS A 155 -40.37 -4.21 -4.60
N GLN A 156 -40.40 -4.95 -3.50
CA GLN A 156 -39.73 -4.60 -2.24
C GLN A 156 -38.21 -4.79 -2.37
N THR A 157 -37.74 -5.90 -2.96
CA THR A 157 -36.32 -6.13 -3.24
C THR A 157 -35.70 -5.02 -4.08
N ALA A 158 -36.36 -4.62 -5.18
CA ALA A 158 -35.91 -3.52 -6.03
C ALA A 158 -35.81 -2.18 -5.28
N LYS A 159 -36.75 -1.91 -4.34
CA LYS A 159 -36.71 -0.74 -3.46
C LYS A 159 -35.54 -0.79 -2.47
N LEU A 160 -35.18 -1.97 -1.96
CA LEU A 160 -34.00 -2.14 -1.11
C LEU A 160 -32.68 -1.96 -1.89
N ILE A 161 -32.60 -2.45 -3.13
CA ILE A 161 -31.42 -2.26 -4.00
C ILE A 161 -31.18 -0.76 -4.25
N LEU A 162 -32.25 0.02 -4.43
CA LEU A 162 -32.18 1.47 -4.55
C LEU A 162 -31.80 2.17 -3.23
N ALA A 163 -32.33 1.71 -2.09
CA ALA A 163 -32.03 2.28 -0.78
C ALA A 163 -30.55 2.15 -0.38
N GLU A 164 -29.83 1.15 -0.90
CA GLU A 164 -28.39 0.95 -0.64
C GLU A 164 -27.51 2.08 -1.18
N VAL A 165 -28.01 2.96 -2.07
CA VAL A 165 -27.35 4.22 -2.46
C VAL A 165 -27.12 5.12 -1.25
N ASP A 166 -28.15 5.26 -0.42
CA ASP A 166 -28.15 6.18 0.71
C ASP A 166 -27.55 5.56 1.98
N SER A 167 -27.13 4.29 1.91
CA SER A 167 -26.46 3.60 3.02
C SER A 167 -25.16 4.31 3.43
N ILE A 168 -24.86 4.25 4.73
CA ILE A 168 -23.60 4.75 5.29
C ILE A 168 -22.42 4.03 4.62
N THR A 169 -22.58 2.73 4.31
CA THR A 169 -21.61 1.90 3.58
C THR A 169 -21.26 2.48 2.21
N THR A 170 -22.26 2.78 1.38
CA THR A 170 -22.05 3.33 0.03
C THR A 170 -21.42 4.73 0.08
N LYS A 171 -21.83 5.57 1.05
CA LYS A 171 -21.24 6.90 1.26
C LYS A 171 -19.78 6.83 1.73
N GLN A 172 -19.44 5.94 2.66
CA GLN A 172 -18.05 5.72 3.10
C GLN A 172 -17.19 5.10 1.98
N ARG A 173 -17.77 4.21 1.17
CA ARG A 173 -17.12 3.61 -0.02
C ARG A 173 -16.82 4.66 -1.09
N ALA A 174 -17.77 5.55 -1.41
CA ALA A 174 -17.55 6.69 -2.31
C ALA A 174 -16.38 7.57 -1.84
N LEU A 175 -16.31 7.88 -0.53
CA LEU A 175 -15.22 8.66 0.05
C LEU A 175 -13.84 7.95 -0.03
N THR A 176 -13.84 6.62 0.06
CA THR A 176 -12.63 5.79 -0.02
C THR A 176 -12.08 5.72 -1.45
N ILE A 177 -12.96 5.54 -2.45
CA ILE A 177 -12.57 5.62 -3.87
C ILE A 177 -12.06 7.02 -4.20
N ALA A 178 -12.80 8.05 -3.79
CA ALA A 178 -12.45 9.45 -4.01
C ALA A 178 -11.07 9.84 -3.48
N ARG A 179 -10.72 9.43 -2.26
CA ARG A 179 -9.39 9.68 -1.67
C ARG A 179 -8.29 8.94 -2.41
N THR A 180 -8.52 7.67 -2.73
CA THR A 180 -7.56 6.81 -3.41
C THR A 180 -7.25 7.34 -4.81
N GLU A 181 -8.27 7.57 -5.64
CA GLU A 181 -8.06 7.95 -7.03
C GLU A 181 -7.63 9.43 -7.21
N ASN A 182 -7.96 10.31 -6.25
CA ASN A 182 -7.34 11.65 -6.15
C ASN A 182 -5.83 11.56 -5.86
N ALA A 183 -5.40 10.63 -4.98
CA ALA A 183 -4.00 10.44 -4.66
C ALA A 183 -3.21 9.76 -5.80
N VAL A 184 -3.84 8.81 -6.51
CA VAL A 184 -3.32 8.22 -7.76
C VAL A 184 -3.17 9.30 -8.84
N GLY A 185 -4.25 10.02 -9.16
CA GLY A 185 -4.27 11.03 -10.23
C GLY A 185 -3.26 12.14 -9.99
N SER A 186 -3.18 12.68 -8.78
CA SER A 186 -2.25 13.76 -8.43
C SER A 186 -0.78 13.35 -8.61
N ASN A 187 -0.38 12.19 -8.06
CA ASN A 187 1.01 11.73 -8.15
C ASN A 187 1.40 11.27 -9.55
N LYS A 188 0.49 10.60 -10.27
CA LYS A 188 0.72 10.14 -11.64
C LYS A 188 0.85 11.33 -12.61
N GLY A 189 0.03 12.38 -12.42
CA GLY A 189 0.14 13.64 -13.17
C GLY A 189 1.42 14.43 -12.86
N ALA A 190 1.78 14.53 -11.57
CA ALA A 190 3.05 15.10 -11.13
C ALA A 190 4.26 14.39 -11.77
N TYR A 191 4.21 13.06 -11.89
CA TYR A 191 5.26 12.28 -12.53
C TYR A 191 5.31 12.45 -14.06
N PHE A 192 4.18 12.40 -14.77
CA PHE A 192 4.14 12.65 -16.21
C PHE A 192 4.70 14.03 -16.57
N SER A 193 4.35 15.05 -15.78
CA SER A 193 4.92 16.41 -15.89
C SER A 193 6.43 16.41 -15.77
N ALA A 194 6.98 15.86 -14.68
CA ALA A 194 8.41 15.80 -14.46
C ALA A 194 9.14 15.00 -15.56
N LYS A 195 8.58 13.90 -16.04
CA LYS A 195 9.14 13.14 -17.18
C LYS A 195 9.13 13.92 -18.49
N SER A 196 8.11 14.73 -18.75
CA SER A 196 8.00 15.60 -19.93
C SER A 196 8.78 16.92 -19.85
N SER A 197 9.54 17.15 -18.77
CA SER A 197 10.18 18.44 -18.49
C SER A 197 11.49 18.69 -19.25
N GLY A 198 12.11 17.66 -19.83
CA GLY A 198 13.45 17.71 -20.43
C GLY A 198 14.61 17.80 -19.44
N LEU A 199 14.34 17.86 -18.13
CA LEU A 199 15.36 18.00 -17.08
C LEU A 199 15.87 16.64 -16.58
N VAL A 200 17.17 16.55 -16.28
CA VAL A 200 17.75 15.40 -15.56
C VAL A 200 17.38 15.49 -14.09
N LEU A 201 16.25 14.87 -13.74
CA LEU A 201 15.64 14.93 -12.42
C LEU A 201 15.92 13.68 -11.58
N TYR A 202 16.13 13.95 -10.29
CA TYR A 202 15.90 13.02 -9.20
C TYR A 202 14.51 13.27 -8.63
N LYS A 203 13.91 12.24 -8.03
CA LYS A 203 12.61 12.30 -7.35
C LYS A 203 12.78 12.02 -5.86
N LYS A 204 12.07 12.79 -5.04
CA LYS A 204 11.97 12.68 -3.58
C LYS A 204 10.53 12.32 -3.21
N TRP A 205 10.37 11.54 -2.17
CA TRP A 205 9.06 11.17 -1.61
C TRP A 205 8.81 12.09 -0.41
N ILE A 206 7.64 12.71 -0.33
CA ILE A 206 7.28 13.55 0.82
C ILE A 206 6.07 12.92 1.53
N ALA A 207 6.35 12.45 2.75
CA ALA A 207 5.39 11.82 3.64
C ALA A 207 4.51 12.85 4.36
N ARG A 208 3.24 12.51 4.61
CA ARG A 208 2.35 13.36 5.41
C ARG A 208 2.32 12.96 6.89
N ALA A 209 3.46 13.09 7.56
CA ALA A 209 3.70 12.63 8.93
C ALA A 209 2.88 13.33 10.04
N VAL A 210 2.35 14.52 9.76
CA VAL A 210 1.98 15.52 10.78
C VAL A 210 0.64 15.26 11.49
N ASP A 211 -0.14 14.24 11.09
CA ASP A 211 -1.49 13.99 11.64
C ASP A 211 -1.80 12.52 11.98
N GLY A 212 -0.79 11.66 12.15
CA GLY A 212 -0.97 10.26 12.61
C GLY A 212 -1.80 9.35 11.71
N LYS A 213 -2.09 9.79 10.47
CA LYS A 213 -2.97 9.11 9.50
C LYS A 213 -2.25 8.76 8.19
N THR A 214 -0.93 8.77 8.22
CA THR A 214 -0.07 8.31 7.13
C THR A 214 0.67 7.11 7.68
N ARG A 215 0.70 6.02 6.92
CA ARG A 215 1.30 4.75 7.34
C ARG A 215 2.77 4.91 7.66
N ASP A 216 3.29 4.00 8.45
CA ASP A 216 4.60 4.15 9.05
C ASP A 216 5.69 3.87 8.03
N ALA A 217 5.46 2.81 7.26
CA ALA A 217 5.81 2.67 5.85
C ALA A 217 5.92 3.99 5.07
N HIS A 218 4.86 4.77 4.96
CA HIS A 218 4.88 6.01 4.18
C HIS A 218 5.66 7.14 4.85
N ILE A 219 5.82 7.09 6.18
CA ILE A 219 6.51 8.05 7.05
C ILE A 219 8.03 7.85 7.04
N GLY A 220 8.54 6.65 6.81
CA GLY A 220 9.97 6.31 6.75
C GLY A 220 10.82 7.10 5.74
N MET A 221 10.22 8.04 4.99
CA MET A 221 10.86 8.90 3.97
C MET A 221 10.83 10.38 4.18
N ILE A 222 10.41 10.79 5.37
CA ILE A 222 11.05 11.94 5.96
C ILE A 222 12.58 11.77 5.77
N ASP A 223 13.22 12.80 5.25
CA ASP A 223 14.67 12.95 5.12
C ASP A 223 15.45 11.92 4.29
N THR A 224 14.78 11.14 3.43
CA THR A 224 15.50 10.22 2.53
C THR A 224 15.94 10.82 1.20
N ASN A 225 17.12 10.38 0.77
CA ASN A 225 17.81 10.90 -0.41
C ASN A 225 16.95 10.82 -1.68
N PRO A 226 16.99 11.86 -2.54
CA PRO A 226 16.44 11.78 -3.88
C PRO A 226 17.09 10.63 -4.65
N ILE A 227 16.32 9.91 -5.46
CA ILE A 227 16.84 8.88 -6.39
C ILE A 227 16.53 9.28 -7.83
N PRO A 228 17.22 8.76 -8.88
CA PRO A 228 16.91 9.10 -10.27
C PRO A 228 15.42 8.92 -10.61
N ILE A 229 14.86 9.78 -11.47
CA ILE A 229 13.41 9.77 -11.79
C ILE A 229 12.89 8.40 -12.27
N ASP A 230 13.73 7.62 -12.95
CA ASP A 230 13.40 6.26 -13.41
C ASP A 230 13.58 5.17 -12.36
N ALA A 231 14.51 5.32 -11.42
CA ALA A 231 14.80 4.31 -10.42
C ALA A 231 13.54 4.01 -9.58
N LEU A 232 13.26 2.72 -9.34
CA LEU A 232 12.13 2.38 -8.48
C LEU A 232 12.36 3.00 -7.10
N PHE A 233 11.33 3.65 -6.59
CA PHE A 233 11.34 3.93 -5.17
C PHE A 233 11.33 2.57 -4.47
N LEU A 234 12.12 2.41 -3.40
CA LEU A 234 12.06 1.21 -2.57
C LEU A 234 11.19 1.44 -1.36
N VAL A 235 9.94 1.01 -1.49
CA VAL A 235 8.87 1.61 -0.72
C VAL A 235 8.63 0.71 0.60
N ASP A 236 7.53 -0.01 0.86
CA ASP A 236 7.15 -0.81 2.08
C ASP A 236 7.43 -2.33 2.00
N GLY A 237 6.56 -3.05 1.25
CA GLY A 237 6.70 -4.48 1.02
C GLY A 237 7.23 -4.87 -0.38
N GLU A 238 6.57 -5.00 -1.55
CA GLU A 238 5.32 -4.64 -2.30
C GLU A 238 5.56 -3.51 -3.39
N SER A 239 5.90 -3.50 -4.73
CA SER A 239 6.60 -2.34 -5.48
C SER A 239 5.95 -1.02 -6.07
N MET A 240 6.63 0.18 -6.11
CA MET A 240 6.19 1.50 -6.76
C MET A 240 7.19 2.38 -7.59
N GLN A 241 6.67 3.19 -8.55
CA GLN A 241 7.37 4.33 -9.22
C GLN A 241 7.25 5.70 -8.49
N PHE A 242 6.10 6.00 -7.87
CA PHE A 242 5.74 7.23 -7.12
C PHE A 242 4.54 6.92 -6.20
N PRO A 243 4.15 7.77 -5.22
CA PRO A 243 3.06 7.43 -4.30
C PRO A 243 1.76 7.08 -5.03
N CYS A 244 1.10 6.01 -4.59
CA CYS A 244 -0.12 5.47 -5.18
C CYS A 244 0.05 4.83 -6.58
N ASP A 245 1.28 4.62 -7.06
CA ASP A 245 1.53 3.85 -8.28
C ASP A 245 1.24 2.35 -8.06
N GLY A 246 0.53 1.72 -9.00
CA GLY A 246 0.35 0.26 -9.02
C GLY A 246 1.01 -0.44 -10.20
N SER A 247 1.85 0.25 -10.97
CA SER A 247 2.44 -0.27 -12.21
C SER A 247 3.40 -1.45 -12.01
N LYS A 248 3.94 -1.63 -10.79
CA LYS A 248 4.84 -2.73 -10.42
C LYS A 248 4.12 -3.73 -9.50
N GLY A 249 2.84 -3.92 -9.79
CA GLY A 249 1.78 -4.26 -8.84
C GLY A 249 1.51 -3.11 -7.87
N ALA A 250 0.31 -3.05 -7.26
CA ALA A 250 0.12 -2.54 -5.90
C ALA A 250 -1.11 -3.10 -5.20
N THR A 251 -0.96 -3.49 -3.93
CA THR A 251 -2.06 -3.85 -3.05
C THR A 251 -2.77 -2.60 -2.57
N ALA A 252 -4.01 -2.80 -2.12
CA ALA A 252 -4.82 -1.74 -1.57
C ALA A 252 -4.23 -1.11 -0.30
N SER A 253 -3.40 -1.81 0.48
CA SER A 253 -2.84 -1.22 1.72
C SER A 253 -1.99 0.00 1.39
N ASN A 254 -1.09 -0.08 0.42
CA ASN A 254 -0.20 1.05 0.12
C ASN A 254 -0.77 2.11 -0.84
N ILE A 255 -1.73 1.78 -1.71
CA ILE A 255 -2.40 2.79 -2.56
C ILE A 255 -3.50 3.53 -1.78
N CYS A 256 -4.42 2.78 -1.15
CA CYS A 256 -5.73 3.33 -0.78
C CYS A 256 -5.61 4.34 0.36
N ASN A 257 -6.38 5.43 0.28
CA ASN A 257 -6.32 6.57 1.21
C ASN A 257 -4.90 7.16 1.44
N CYS A 258 -3.92 6.89 0.57
CA CYS A 258 -2.60 7.50 0.65
C CYS A 258 -2.68 9.03 0.48
N ARG A 259 -1.81 9.77 1.19
CA ARG A 259 -1.76 11.25 1.20
C ARG A 259 -0.33 11.77 1.04
N CYS A 260 0.55 10.92 0.51
CA CYS A 260 1.95 11.21 0.23
C CYS A 260 2.09 11.74 -1.20
N ILE A 261 3.16 12.52 -1.41
CA ILE A 261 3.35 13.29 -2.64
C ILE A 261 4.75 13.05 -3.21
N VAL A 262 4.90 13.08 -4.52
CA VAL A 262 6.21 13.10 -5.19
C VAL A 262 6.68 14.54 -5.41
N ALA A 263 7.98 14.76 -5.21
CA ALA A 263 8.69 16.00 -5.53
C ALA A 263 9.89 15.69 -6.44
N PHE A 264 10.40 16.70 -7.15
CA PHE A 264 11.46 16.52 -8.15
C PHE A 264 12.54 17.58 -7.99
N ILE A 265 13.80 17.16 -8.10
CA ILE A 265 15.01 17.94 -7.78
C ILE A 265 16.04 17.68 -8.90
N PRO A 266 16.67 18.71 -9.51
CA PRO A 266 17.69 18.52 -10.54
C PRO A 266 18.94 17.79 -10.04
N ALA A 267 19.59 17.03 -10.92
CA ALA A 267 20.83 16.31 -10.61
C ALA A 267 21.95 17.20 -10.03
N LYS A 268 22.08 18.45 -10.51
CA LYS A 268 23.05 19.43 -9.98
C LYS A 268 22.90 19.69 -8.48
N ASP A 269 21.67 19.61 -7.96
CA ASP A 269 21.32 19.90 -6.57
C ASP A 269 21.40 18.63 -5.68
N VAL A 270 21.92 17.52 -6.24
CA VAL A 270 22.11 16.22 -5.59
C VAL A 270 23.58 15.76 -5.65
N VAL A 271 24.32 16.08 -6.72
CA VAL A 271 25.68 15.58 -6.97
C VAL A 271 26.78 16.41 -6.27
N GLY A 272 26.46 17.59 -5.73
CA GLY A 272 27.42 18.54 -5.13
C GLY A 272 28.08 18.13 -3.80
N ALA A 273 28.18 16.83 -3.47
CA ALA A 273 28.75 16.33 -2.21
C ALA A 273 29.55 15.02 -2.40
N ASN A 274 30.83 15.15 -2.75
CA ASN A 274 31.93 14.19 -2.52
C ASN A 274 31.68 12.67 -2.71
N ILE A 275 31.45 12.20 -3.94
CA ILE A 275 31.93 10.86 -4.38
C ILE A 275 32.47 10.93 -5.83
N ASN A 276 33.72 10.53 -6.03
CA ASN A 276 34.41 10.60 -7.33
C ASN A 276 34.17 9.38 -8.24
N LYS A 277 33.09 9.45 -9.06
CA LYS A 277 33.04 9.10 -10.51
C LYS A 277 31.59 8.86 -10.98
N PRO A 278 31.17 9.39 -12.14
CA PRO A 278 29.84 9.09 -12.69
C PRO A 278 29.79 7.65 -13.22
N VAL A 279 28.80 6.88 -12.78
CA VAL A 279 28.52 5.54 -13.31
C VAL A 279 27.96 5.69 -14.74
N LYS A 280 28.75 5.26 -15.74
CA LYS A 280 28.27 5.25 -17.14
C LYS A 280 27.06 4.30 -17.29
N PRO A 281 25.96 4.73 -17.90
CA PRO A 281 24.78 3.88 -18.07
C PRO A 281 25.08 2.71 -19.03
N LYS A 282 24.69 1.48 -18.64
CA LYS A 282 24.73 0.32 -19.55
C LYS A 282 23.59 0.43 -20.56
N VAL A 283 23.92 0.70 -21.82
CA VAL A 283 22.98 0.57 -22.94
C VAL A 283 22.75 -0.93 -23.19
N VAL A 284 21.60 -1.44 -22.79
CA VAL A 284 21.17 -2.82 -23.07
C VAL A 284 20.52 -2.86 -24.45
N LYS A 285 21.21 -3.44 -25.44
CA LYS A 285 20.58 -3.80 -26.72
C LYS A 285 19.56 -4.93 -26.48
N PRO A 286 18.36 -4.91 -27.11
CA PRO A 286 17.40 -5.99 -26.98
C PRO A 286 17.96 -7.29 -27.56
N LYS A 287 17.65 -8.43 -26.93
CA LYS A 287 17.97 -9.77 -27.45
C LYS A 287 16.85 -10.26 -28.38
N PRO A 288 17.17 -11.05 -29.43
CA PRO A 288 16.17 -11.72 -30.25
C PRO A 288 15.46 -12.83 -29.46
N VAL A 289 14.26 -13.19 -29.91
CA VAL A 289 13.42 -14.26 -29.35
C VAL A 289 13.92 -15.63 -29.86
N LYS A 290 13.79 -16.68 -29.04
CA LYS A 290 14.09 -18.08 -29.43
C LYS A 290 12.82 -18.84 -29.84
N GLU A 291 13.04 -19.90 -30.61
CA GLU A 291 12.01 -20.77 -31.21
C GLU A 291 11.22 -21.62 -30.19
N PRO A 292 10.09 -22.26 -30.60
CA PRO A 292 9.16 -22.92 -29.67
C PRO A 292 9.67 -24.21 -29.01
N LEU A 293 8.91 -24.67 -28.00
CA LEU A 293 9.16 -25.90 -27.27
C LEU A 293 8.62 -27.15 -27.99
N ASP A 294 9.31 -28.27 -27.84
CA ASP A 294 8.85 -29.61 -28.20
C ASP A 294 8.04 -30.23 -27.03
N PHE A 295 6.92 -30.86 -27.36
CA PHE A 295 5.98 -31.49 -26.41
C PHE A 295 6.01 -33.03 -26.48
N SER A 296 6.97 -33.63 -27.19
CA SER A 296 7.06 -35.08 -27.43
C SER A 296 7.38 -35.95 -26.20
N LYS A 297 7.60 -35.37 -25.01
CA LYS A 297 8.06 -36.09 -23.80
C LYS A 297 7.34 -35.64 -22.51
N PRO A 298 6.88 -36.56 -21.65
CA PRO A 298 6.37 -36.23 -20.32
C PRO A 298 7.42 -35.59 -19.42
N LEU A 299 6.97 -34.72 -18.49
CA LEU A 299 7.82 -34.06 -17.51
C LEU A 299 7.86 -34.88 -16.18
N PRO A 300 9.04 -35.12 -15.58
CA PRO A 300 9.15 -35.85 -14.32
C PRO A 300 8.90 -34.94 -13.10
N ILE A 301 7.95 -35.31 -12.25
CA ILE A 301 7.69 -34.65 -10.95
C ILE A 301 7.31 -35.74 -9.92
N ASP A 302 7.91 -35.66 -8.73
CA ASP A 302 7.54 -36.40 -7.53
C ASP A 302 6.95 -35.42 -6.50
N PHE A 303 6.05 -35.88 -5.63
CA PHE A 303 5.10 -35.04 -4.90
C PHE A 303 5.26 -35.04 -3.37
N GLU A 304 5.90 -36.03 -2.76
CA GLU A 304 5.90 -36.17 -1.29
C GLU A 304 7.10 -35.53 -0.58
N ASP A 305 8.27 -35.45 -1.23
CA ASP A 305 9.47 -34.77 -0.69
C ASP A 305 9.26 -33.24 -0.52
N LEU A 306 8.26 -32.68 -1.21
CA LEU A 306 7.92 -31.26 -1.18
C LEU A 306 7.54 -30.74 0.20
N SER A 307 7.04 -31.58 1.11
CA SER A 307 6.33 -31.11 2.31
C SER A 307 7.21 -30.58 3.46
N THR A 308 8.49 -30.96 3.51
CA THR A 308 9.43 -30.53 4.58
C THR A 308 10.30 -29.37 4.10
N PHE A 309 10.54 -28.37 4.95
CA PHE A 309 11.52 -27.33 4.61
C PHE A 309 12.93 -27.88 4.75
N ARG A 310 13.75 -27.66 3.73
CA ARG A 310 15.20 -27.87 3.76
C ARG A 310 15.87 -26.58 3.28
N PRO A 311 16.91 -26.08 3.95
CA PRO A 311 17.63 -24.90 3.49
C PRO A 311 18.19 -25.12 2.07
N ALA A 312 17.83 -24.22 1.16
CA ALA A 312 18.33 -24.19 -0.20
C ALA A 312 19.81 -23.79 -0.23
N LYS A 313 20.56 -24.33 -1.19
CA LYS A 313 21.97 -23.99 -1.45
C LYS A 313 22.10 -22.81 -2.40
N THR A 314 21.10 -22.59 -3.25
CA THR A 314 21.03 -21.47 -4.20
C THR A 314 19.74 -20.66 -4.06
N ILE A 315 19.74 -19.42 -4.56
CA ILE A 315 18.54 -18.56 -4.56
C ILE A 315 17.46 -19.12 -5.49
N ASP A 316 17.84 -19.80 -6.58
CA ASP A 316 16.89 -20.42 -7.51
C ASP A 316 16.20 -21.66 -6.89
N GLU A 317 16.92 -22.47 -6.11
CA GLU A 317 16.30 -23.51 -5.26
C GLU A 317 15.34 -22.90 -4.22
N ALA A 318 15.72 -21.80 -3.57
CA ALA A 318 14.86 -21.12 -2.59
C ALA A 318 13.61 -20.52 -3.24
N VAL A 319 13.72 -20.03 -4.48
CA VAL A 319 12.62 -19.59 -5.34
C VAL A 319 11.70 -20.76 -5.68
N GLU A 320 12.24 -21.92 -6.05
CA GLU A 320 11.42 -23.07 -6.42
C GLU A 320 10.67 -23.68 -5.23
N PHE A 321 11.33 -23.80 -4.06
CA PHE A 321 10.64 -24.17 -2.82
C PHE A 321 9.48 -23.21 -2.51
N ALA A 322 9.72 -21.90 -2.63
CA ALA A 322 8.71 -20.88 -2.35
C ALA A 322 7.48 -20.98 -3.27
N LYS A 323 7.68 -21.25 -4.57
CA LYS A 323 6.57 -21.48 -5.53
C LYS A 323 5.69 -22.66 -5.13
N ASN A 324 6.31 -23.77 -4.78
CA ASN A 324 5.59 -25.03 -4.61
C ASN A 324 4.92 -25.11 -3.22
N ASN A 325 5.52 -24.50 -2.18
CA ASN A 325 5.01 -24.61 -0.81
C ASN A 325 4.31 -23.35 -0.25
N ILE A 326 4.71 -22.15 -0.67
CA ILE A 326 4.37 -20.92 0.05
C ILE A 326 3.48 -19.99 -0.78
N THR A 327 3.78 -19.80 -2.08
CA THR A 327 3.19 -18.75 -2.91
C THR A 327 3.02 -19.15 -4.38
N ARG A 328 2.00 -18.62 -5.07
CA ARG A 328 1.87 -18.80 -6.53
C ARG A 328 2.90 -18.00 -7.34
N HIS A 329 3.41 -16.90 -6.79
CA HIS A 329 4.44 -16.08 -7.40
C HIS A 329 5.44 -15.64 -6.34
N VAL A 330 6.73 -15.92 -6.55
CA VAL A 330 7.83 -15.44 -5.69
C VAL A 330 8.74 -14.51 -6.48
N ASN A 331 9.39 -13.57 -5.80
CA ASN A 331 10.38 -12.68 -6.38
C ASN A 331 11.55 -12.52 -5.39
N TYR A 332 12.60 -13.33 -5.52
CA TYR A 332 13.85 -13.18 -4.73
C TYR A 332 15.00 -12.58 -5.55
N THR A 333 14.69 -11.87 -6.66
CA THR A 333 15.68 -11.27 -7.57
C THR A 333 16.59 -10.20 -6.95
N TRP A 334 16.36 -9.87 -5.68
CA TRP A 334 17.06 -8.88 -4.87
C TRP A 334 17.78 -9.48 -3.65
N VAL A 335 17.50 -10.75 -3.32
CA VAL A 335 18.23 -11.46 -2.26
C VAL A 335 19.66 -11.67 -2.76
N LYS A 336 20.63 -11.57 -1.85
CA LYS A 336 22.06 -11.81 -2.13
C LYS A 336 22.60 -12.98 -1.31
N ASP A 337 22.11 -13.11 -0.08
CA ASP A 337 22.49 -14.16 0.85
C ASP A 337 21.38 -15.23 0.84
N VAL A 338 21.69 -16.47 0.43
CA VAL A 338 20.69 -17.56 0.38
C VAL A 338 20.09 -17.87 1.77
N ASP A 339 20.87 -17.67 2.83
CA ASP A 339 20.42 -17.69 4.23
C ASP A 339 19.15 -16.86 4.46
N VAL A 340 19.08 -15.65 3.89
CA VAL A 340 17.93 -14.77 4.11
C VAL A 340 16.69 -15.27 3.36
N ALA A 341 16.85 -15.83 2.15
CA ALA A 341 15.75 -16.53 1.47
C ALA A 341 15.28 -17.77 2.24
N ASN A 342 16.21 -18.49 2.89
CA ASN A 342 15.91 -19.65 3.73
C ASN A 342 15.12 -19.24 4.99
N ARG A 343 15.58 -18.24 5.75
CA ARG A 343 14.86 -17.71 6.94
C ARG A 343 13.44 -17.23 6.61
N ILE A 344 13.28 -16.54 5.48
CA ILE A 344 11.97 -16.12 4.98
C ILE A 344 11.10 -17.34 4.65
N ASN A 345 11.62 -18.31 3.88
CA ASN A 345 10.88 -19.50 3.48
C ASN A 345 10.47 -20.36 4.69
N GLU A 346 11.37 -20.55 5.65
CA GLU A 346 11.15 -21.37 6.85
C GLU A 346 10.03 -20.81 7.72
N LEU A 347 10.10 -19.53 8.08
CA LEU A 347 9.08 -18.90 8.93
C LEU A 347 7.74 -18.78 8.19
N ALA A 348 7.75 -18.49 6.89
CA ALA A 348 6.55 -18.42 6.07
C ALA A 348 5.86 -19.79 5.90
N HIS A 349 6.62 -20.88 5.69
CA HIS A 349 6.10 -22.25 5.65
C HIS A 349 5.58 -22.70 7.01
N THR A 350 6.30 -22.36 8.08
CA THR A 350 5.95 -22.71 9.47
C THR A 350 4.67 -22.02 9.90
N LEU A 351 4.53 -20.70 9.75
CA LEU A 351 3.31 -19.97 10.10
C LEU A 351 2.14 -20.34 9.18
N ARG A 352 2.41 -20.65 7.91
CA ARG A 352 1.41 -21.23 7.00
C ARG A 352 0.86 -22.57 7.54
N LYS A 353 1.72 -23.46 8.04
CA LYS A 353 1.30 -24.75 8.63
C LYS A 353 0.64 -24.58 9.99
N GLU A 354 1.22 -23.82 10.92
CA GLU A 354 0.71 -23.62 12.29
C GLU A 354 -0.71 -23.04 12.33
N TYR A 355 -1.07 -22.21 11.35
CA TYR A 355 -2.40 -21.59 11.23
C TYR A 355 -3.23 -22.10 10.03
N ASN A 356 -2.84 -23.23 9.41
CA ASN A 356 -3.54 -23.87 8.27
C ASN A 356 -3.92 -22.87 7.16
N LEU A 357 -2.97 -22.00 6.79
CA LEU A 357 -3.21 -20.89 5.86
C LEU A 357 -3.16 -21.35 4.40
N ASN A 358 -3.93 -20.65 3.57
CA ASN A 358 -3.87 -20.81 2.12
C ASN A 358 -2.50 -20.36 1.60
N GLN A 359 -2.05 -20.93 0.49
CA GLN A 359 -0.89 -20.39 -0.23
C GLN A 359 -1.10 -18.91 -0.54
N LEU A 360 -0.01 -18.17 -0.48
CA LEU A 360 0.06 -16.80 -0.95
C LEU A 360 -0.09 -16.75 -2.48
N ARG A 361 -0.43 -15.59 -2.99
CA ARG A 361 -0.47 -15.21 -4.40
C ARG A 361 0.85 -14.58 -4.84
N GLU A 362 1.46 -13.79 -3.97
CA GLU A 362 2.72 -13.07 -4.19
C GLU A 362 3.57 -13.12 -2.90
N LEU A 363 4.87 -13.43 -3.03
CA LEU A 363 5.87 -13.43 -1.96
C LEU A 363 7.11 -12.62 -2.37
N GLY A 364 7.67 -11.85 -1.42
CA GLY A 364 9.00 -11.25 -1.55
C GLY A 364 9.10 -10.14 -2.59
N ASN A 365 7.99 -9.59 -3.09
CA ASN A 365 8.01 -8.65 -4.22
C ASN A 365 8.86 -7.38 -3.99
N THR A 366 9.17 -6.64 -5.09
CA THR A 366 9.67 -5.22 -5.11
C THR A 366 8.90 -4.32 -4.10
N VAL A 367 9.12 -3.02 -3.73
CA VAL A 367 8.62 -2.39 -2.43
C VAL A 367 7.69 -1.05 -2.46
N ARG A 368 6.60 -0.73 -1.61
CA ARG A 368 5.37 0.25 -1.81
C ARG A 368 5.03 1.48 -0.88
N GLY A 369 5.39 1.55 0.41
CA GLY A 369 5.45 2.66 1.40
C GLY A 369 6.86 2.79 2.08
N LYS A 370 7.70 3.71 1.61
CA LYS A 370 9.17 3.72 1.77
C LYS A 370 9.70 3.77 3.22
N GLY A 371 10.45 2.74 3.61
CA GLY A 371 11.12 2.67 4.91
C GLY A 371 10.35 1.86 5.96
N ALA A 372 9.23 1.24 5.59
CA ALA A 372 8.88 -0.04 6.17
C ALA A 372 9.63 -1.18 5.47
N GLN A 373 9.37 -2.39 5.96
CA GLN A 373 10.36 -3.46 6.05
C GLN A 373 9.83 -4.74 5.43
N MET A 374 8.58 -5.07 5.67
CA MET A 374 7.79 -6.01 4.90
C MET A 374 6.35 -5.46 4.86
N SER A 375 5.51 -5.97 3.97
CA SER A 375 4.06 -5.74 4.05
C SER A 375 3.25 -6.93 3.61
N ALA A 376 2.16 -7.18 4.33
CA ALA A 376 1.15 -8.19 4.04
C ALA A 376 -0.21 -7.58 3.69
N ASN A 377 -0.93 -8.28 2.81
CA ASN A 377 -2.38 -8.16 2.67
C ASN A 377 -2.97 -9.46 2.15
N PHE A 378 -3.83 -10.13 2.94
CA PHE A 378 -4.54 -11.38 2.64
C PHE A 378 -3.71 -12.58 2.15
N GLN A 379 -3.18 -12.50 0.92
CA GLN A 379 -2.38 -13.52 0.24
C GLN A 379 -1.12 -12.92 -0.39
N THR A 380 -0.76 -11.68 -0.11
CA THR A 380 0.39 -11.01 -0.74
C THR A 380 1.32 -10.55 0.36
N LEU A 381 2.45 -11.24 0.54
CA LEU A 381 3.56 -10.88 1.43
C LEU A 381 4.73 -10.37 0.61
N ASN A 382 5.41 -9.34 1.09
CA ASN A 382 6.37 -8.63 0.27
C ASN A 382 7.43 -7.99 1.18
N ILE A 383 8.69 -7.91 0.74
CA ILE A 383 9.83 -7.85 1.67
C ILE A 383 10.89 -6.83 1.20
N SER A 384 11.43 -6.04 2.13
CA SER A 384 12.37 -4.96 1.86
C SER A 384 13.68 -5.45 1.24
N ASN A 385 13.76 -5.25 -0.07
CA ASN A 385 14.92 -5.47 -0.95
C ASN A 385 16.20 -4.69 -0.58
N ARG A 386 16.16 -3.82 0.43
CA ARG A 386 17.33 -3.09 0.95
C ARG A 386 17.66 -3.49 2.38
N THR A 387 16.67 -3.83 3.19
CA THR A 387 16.91 -4.27 4.56
C THR A 387 17.31 -5.74 4.57
N PHE A 388 16.50 -6.59 3.93
CA PHE A 388 16.64 -8.04 3.97
C PHE A 388 17.39 -8.63 2.77
N ALA A 389 18.03 -7.82 1.92
CA ALA A 389 18.83 -8.35 0.81
C ALA A 389 20.07 -9.13 1.26
N SER A 390 20.62 -8.82 2.43
CA SER A 390 21.74 -9.53 3.05
C SER A 390 21.80 -9.29 4.55
N ASN A 391 22.38 -10.20 5.32
CA ASN A 391 22.48 -10.08 6.79
C ASN A 391 23.21 -8.80 7.23
N SER A 392 24.23 -8.39 6.47
CA SER A 392 24.91 -7.10 6.65
C SER A 392 23.98 -5.88 6.48
N SER A 393 22.99 -5.98 5.58
CA SER A 393 22.01 -4.91 5.34
C SER A 393 20.97 -4.82 6.47
N ILE A 394 20.59 -5.96 7.07
CA ILE A 394 19.71 -6.03 8.25
C ILE A 394 20.38 -5.35 9.43
N ALA A 395 21.60 -5.78 9.79
CA ALA A 395 22.38 -5.21 10.89
C ALA A 395 22.61 -3.69 10.73
N LYS A 396 22.89 -3.24 9.50
CA LYS A 396 23.01 -1.81 9.19
C LYS A 396 21.70 -1.06 9.36
N HIS A 397 20.55 -1.66 9.06
CA HIS A 397 19.26 -0.97 9.24
C HIS A 397 18.90 -0.79 10.71
N VAL A 398 19.03 -1.85 11.53
CA VAL A 398 18.76 -1.81 12.98
C VAL A 398 19.55 -0.68 13.64
N LYS A 399 20.86 -0.58 13.38
CA LYS A 399 21.71 0.48 13.96
C LYS A 399 21.23 1.89 13.63
N ASN A 400 20.83 2.18 12.39
CA ASN A 400 20.38 3.52 12.00
C ASN A 400 19.08 3.95 12.70
N ASN A 401 18.24 3.00 13.13
CA ASN A 401 16.97 3.31 13.80
C ASN A 401 17.18 3.72 15.27
N ASP A 402 18.17 3.13 15.96
CA ASP A 402 18.57 3.54 17.31
C ASP A 402 19.07 5.02 17.31
N ASP A 403 19.93 5.38 16.35
CA ASP A 403 20.50 6.74 16.22
C ASP A 403 19.40 7.83 16.00
N LEU A 404 18.38 7.53 15.19
CA LEU A 404 17.27 8.45 14.90
C LEU A 404 16.42 8.80 16.12
N LYS A 405 16.34 7.89 17.11
CA LYS A 405 15.53 8.09 18.33
C LYS A 405 16.09 9.22 19.21
N ALA A 406 17.40 9.44 19.20
CA ALA A 406 18.04 10.54 19.94
C ALA A 406 17.72 11.91 19.33
N VAL A 407 17.88 12.06 18.01
CA VAL A 407 17.68 13.32 17.27
C VAL A 407 16.25 13.86 17.41
N TYR A 408 15.26 12.98 17.58
CA TYR A 408 13.87 13.35 17.80
C TYR A 408 13.66 14.17 19.10
N ILE A 409 14.38 13.82 20.17
CA ILE A 409 14.23 14.41 21.51
C ILE A 409 14.78 15.85 21.53
N GLU A 410 15.95 16.06 20.94
CA GLU A 410 16.59 17.38 20.81
C GLU A 410 15.73 18.38 20.03
N ASN A 411 15.12 17.94 18.92
CA ASN A 411 14.24 18.76 18.10
C ASN A 411 12.99 19.26 18.84
N MET A 412 12.47 18.48 19.81
CA MET A 412 11.35 18.90 20.66
C MET A 412 11.74 20.08 21.55
N GLN A 413 12.92 20.02 22.18
CA GLN A 413 13.42 21.05 23.08
C GLN A 413 13.65 22.38 22.34
N LEU A 414 14.28 22.31 21.15
CA LEU A 414 14.52 23.48 20.29
C LEU A 414 13.22 24.11 19.76
N LEU A 415 12.17 23.33 19.54
CA LEU A 415 10.84 23.83 19.16
C LEU A 415 10.16 24.57 20.33
N LYS A 416 10.29 24.06 21.55
CA LYS A 416 9.72 24.67 22.77
C LYS A 416 10.28 26.07 23.02
N ALA A 417 11.61 26.20 23.11
CA ALA A 417 12.27 27.48 23.36
C ALA A 417 11.93 28.55 22.30
N LYS A 418 11.82 28.16 21.03
CA LYS A 418 11.46 29.09 19.93
C LYS A 418 10.00 29.51 19.96
N TYR A 419 9.08 28.65 20.40
CA TYR A 419 7.70 29.06 20.67
C TYR A 419 7.64 30.05 21.85
N GLU A 420 8.35 29.75 22.94
CA GLU A 420 8.33 30.57 24.15
C GLU A 420 8.83 32.01 23.91
N LEU A 421 9.81 32.20 23.03
CA LEU A 421 10.31 33.53 22.62
C LEU A 421 9.37 34.28 21.65
N THR A 422 8.81 33.59 20.65
CA THR A 422 8.08 34.26 19.54
C THR A 422 6.57 34.32 19.70
N LYS A 423 6.01 33.44 20.55
CA LYS A 423 4.58 33.13 20.67
C LYS A 423 3.89 32.76 19.33
N ASP A 424 4.66 32.36 18.31
CA ASP A 424 4.10 31.93 17.01
C ASP A 424 3.23 30.68 17.17
N TRP A 425 1.94 30.82 16.85
CA TRP A 425 0.96 29.74 16.92
C TRP A 425 1.35 28.51 16.07
N ILE A 426 2.14 28.71 14.99
CA ILE A 426 2.65 27.62 14.14
C ILE A 426 3.69 26.77 14.88
N LEU A 427 4.41 27.35 15.86
CA LEU A 427 5.35 26.62 16.71
C LEU A 427 4.61 25.92 17.86
N TYR A 428 3.61 26.55 18.46
CA TYR A 428 2.70 25.90 19.41
C TYR A 428 2.05 24.65 18.81
N GLU A 429 1.51 24.76 17.58
CA GLU A 429 0.89 23.64 16.89
C GLU A 429 1.88 22.51 16.55
N ARG A 430 3.19 22.76 16.56
CA ARG A 430 4.22 21.72 16.42
C ARG A 430 4.57 21.07 17.76
N LEU A 431 4.86 21.87 18.80
CA LEU A 431 5.24 21.38 20.12
C LEU A 431 4.22 20.36 20.65
N ARG A 432 2.93 20.72 20.61
CA ARG A 432 1.81 19.85 21.03
C ARG A 432 1.78 18.47 20.36
N LYS A 433 2.34 18.34 19.15
CA LYS A 433 2.41 17.06 18.42
C LYS A 433 3.60 16.19 18.85
N TYR A 434 4.69 16.78 19.34
CA TYR A 434 5.79 16.03 19.95
C TYR A 434 5.39 15.52 21.35
N GLU A 435 4.75 16.36 22.16
CA GLU A 435 4.25 16.00 23.50
C GLU A 435 3.20 14.87 23.46
N GLN A 436 2.47 14.72 22.35
CA GLN A 436 1.55 13.61 22.13
C GLN A 436 2.26 12.29 21.77
N LYS A 437 3.37 12.36 21.02
CA LYS A 437 4.20 11.19 20.64
C LYS A 437 5.02 10.64 21.80
N ALA A 438 5.49 11.52 22.70
CA ALA A 438 6.27 11.16 23.89
C ALA A 438 5.54 10.24 24.90
N LYS A 439 4.26 9.89 24.66
CA LYS A 439 3.46 9.03 25.53
C LYS A 439 3.64 7.52 25.27
N PHE A 440 4.15 7.12 24.10
CA PHE A 440 4.27 5.71 23.71
C PHE A 440 5.56 5.09 24.26
N VAL A 441 5.43 4.06 25.11
CA VAL A 441 6.58 3.45 25.82
C VAL A 441 7.52 2.72 24.85
N ASN A 442 6.97 1.86 23.99
CA ASN A 442 7.74 1.14 22.98
C ASN A 442 8.13 2.03 21.77
N GLY A 443 7.71 3.30 21.77
CA GLY A 443 7.94 4.22 20.65
C GLY A 443 7.10 3.85 19.43
N TRP A 444 7.76 3.66 18.29
CA TRP A 444 7.12 3.59 16.98
C TRP A 444 6.46 2.23 16.69
N THR A 445 7.24 1.15 16.77
CA THR A 445 6.81 -0.25 16.53
C THR A 445 7.45 -1.18 17.56
N ILE A 446 6.84 -2.32 17.85
CA ILE A 446 7.46 -3.41 18.63
C ILE A 446 8.73 -3.90 17.91
N GLN A 447 9.88 -3.79 18.58
CA GLN A 447 11.18 -4.29 18.13
C GLN A 447 11.99 -4.73 19.35
N TYR A 448 12.39 -5.99 19.42
CA TYR A 448 13.33 -6.49 20.42
C TYR A 448 14.75 -6.45 19.82
N LYS A 449 15.75 -6.03 20.61
CA LYS A 449 17.08 -5.75 20.06
C LYS A 449 17.80 -7.03 19.66
N GLY A 450 18.16 -7.17 18.38
CA GLY A 450 19.12 -8.19 17.93
C GLY A 450 18.87 -8.75 16.53
N GLU A 451 19.34 -9.98 16.32
CA GLU A 451 19.37 -10.67 15.03
C GLU A 451 17.99 -11.12 14.51
N LYS A 452 16.98 -11.12 15.41
CA LYS A 452 15.57 -11.51 15.16
C LYS A 452 14.74 -10.48 14.40
N TYR A 453 15.33 -9.35 14.00
CA TYR A 453 14.61 -8.25 13.34
C TYR A 453 13.88 -8.67 12.06
N LEU A 454 14.36 -9.68 11.34
CA LEU A 454 13.66 -10.26 10.19
C LEU A 454 12.41 -11.01 10.64
N GLU A 455 12.56 -11.90 11.61
CA GLU A 455 11.51 -12.78 12.12
C GLU A 455 10.40 -11.99 12.82
N GLU A 456 10.72 -10.92 13.55
CA GLU A 456 9.76 -10.03 14.22
C GLU A 456 8.90 -9.28 13.19
N VAL A 457 9.53 -8.65 12.20
CA VAL A 457 8.83 -7.97 11.10
C VAL A 457 8.01 -8.97 10.27
N LEU A 458 8.55 -10.14 9.95
CA LEU A 458 7.83 -11.19 9.22
C LEU A 458 6.65 -11.75 10.03
N THR A 459 6.77 -11.79 11.36
CA THR A 459 5.68 -12.18 12.27
C THR A 459 4.59 -11.11 12.35
N HIS A 460 4.93 -9.81 12.33
CA HIS A 460 3.95 -8.71 12.20
C HIS A 460 3.10 -8.90 10.95
N GLU A 461 3.75 -9.09 9.79
CA GLU A 461 3.04 -9.28 8.53
C GLU A 461 2.22 -10.56 8.49
N TYR A 462 2.74 -11.67 9.04
CA TYR A 462 1.92 -12.87 9.21
C TYR A 462 0.77 -12.67 10.20
N GLY A 463 0.87 -11.77 11.16
CA GLY A 463 -0.25 -11.31 11.99
C GLY A 463 -1.39 -10.77 11.12
N HIS A 464 -1.10 -9.88 10.16
CA HIS A 464 -2.10 -9.41 9.19
C HIS A 464 -2.65 -10.55 8.30
N ILE A 465 -1.82 -11.48 7.84
CA ILE A 465 -2.26 -12.63 7.02
C ILE A 465 -3.19 -13.56 7.81
N ILE A 466 -2.84 -13.88 9.06
CA ILE A 466 -3.64 -14.70 9.99
C ILE A 466 -4.97 -14.01 10.28
N HIS A 467 -4.93 -12.69 10.53
CA HIS A 467 -6.13 -11.88 10.77
C HIS A 467 -7.06 -11.91 9.55
N ASP A 468 -6.52 -11.66 8.35
CA ASP A 468 -7.27 -11.63 7.08
C ASP A 468 -7.84 -13.00 6.68
N GLN A 469 -7.06 -14.08 6.76
CA GLN A 469 -7.50 -15.40 6.26
C GLN A 469 -8.43 -16.15 7.22
N LEU A 470 -8.24 -16.02 8.54
CA LEU A 470 -9.08 -16.71 9.54
C LEU A 470 -10.30 -15.89 9.95
N MET A 471 -10.13 -14.58 10.17
CA MET A 471 -11.18 -13.71 10.72
C MET A 471 -11.64 -12.61 9.75
N GLY A 472 -11.17 -12.65 8.50
CA GLY A 472 -11.42 -11.62 7.51
C GLY A 472 -10.54 -10.38 7.68
N GLY A 473 -10.11 -10.04 8.89
CA GLY A 473 -9.11 -9.00 9.16
C GLY A 473 -9.48 -7.62 8.64
N ILE A 474 -8.59 -7.01 7.85
CA ILE A 474 -8.84 -5.74 7.14
C ILE A 474 -9.79 -5.98 5.97
N ASN A 475 -9.64 -7.12 5.30
CA ASN A 475 -10.37 -7.46 4.08
C ASN A 475 -11.86 -7.80 4.33
N GLY A 476 -12.19 -8.23 5.55
CA GLY A 476 -13.52 -8.65 6.02
C GLY A 476 -13.84 -10.12 5.76
N LEU A 477 -14.81 -10.68 6.51
CA LEU A 477 -15.16 -12.12 6.52
C LEU A 477 -15.55 -12.73 5.16
N ARG A 478 -15.77 -11.90 4.14
CA ARG A 478 -15.94 -12.30 2.73
C ARG A 478 -14.64 -12.72 2.01
N TYR A 479 -13.49 -12.75 2.70
CA TYR A 479 -12.20 -13.23 2.19
C TYR A 479 -11.65 -14.48 2.90
N VAL A 480 -12.25 -14.89 4.02
CA VAL A 480 -12.08 -16.27 4.56
C VAL A 480 -12.31 -17.29 3.43
N ASP A 481 -11.47 -18.31 3.31
CA ASP A 481 -11.55 -19.22 2.15
C ASP A 481 -12.77 -20.16 2.21
N ASP A 482 -13.25 -20.60 1.05
CA ASP A 482 -14.56 -21.24 0.94
C ASP A 482 -14.61 -22.63 1.63
N ARG A 483 -13.46 -23.26 1.89
CA ARG A 483 -13.37 -24.47 2.73
C ARG A 483 -13.79 -24.18 4.16
N ARG A 484 -13.36 -23.04 4.71
CA ARG A 484 -13.75 -22.57 6.05
C ARG A 484 -15.17 -22.03 6.11
N ARG A 485 -15.73 -21.55 5.00
CA ARG A 485 -17.17 -21.22 4.91
C ARG A 485 -18.06 -22.44 5.04
N ALA A 486 -17.61 -23.59 4.56
CA ALA A 486 -18.32 -24.86 4.63
C ALA A 486 -18.26 -25.52 6.02
N ILE A 487 -17.52 -24.94 6.98
CA ILE A 487 -17.47 -25.41 8.37
C ILE A 487 -18.56 -24.70 9.18
N ASP A 488 -19.45 -25.49 9.79
CA ASP A 488 -20.55 -24.99 10.59
C ASP A 488 -20.10 -24.00 11.67
N ASN A 489 -20.83 -22.89 11.76
CA ASN A 489 -20.64 -21.81 12.73
C ASN A 489 -19.26 -21.08 12.67
N TYR A 490 -18.36 -21.42 11.72
CA TYR A 490 -17.02 -20.83 11.61
C TYR A 490 -17.06 -19.30 11.47
N LEU A 491 -17.87 -18.81 10.52
CA LEU A 491 -17.98 -17.37 10.23
C LEU A 491 -18.54 -16.56 11.41
N ASN A 492 -19.35 -17.18 12.28
CA ASN A 492 -19.88 -16.52 13.47
C ASN A 492 -18.79 -16.38 14.55
N LYS A 493 -18.06 -17.46 14.86
CA LYS A 493 -16.89 -17.44 15.77
C LYS A 493 -15.86 -16.39 15.31
N ALA A 494 -15.56 -16.39 14.01
CA ALA A 494 -14.69 -15.41 13.37
C ALA A 494 -15.23 -13.96 13.52
N GLN A 495 -16.54 -13.75 13.40
CA GLN A 495 -17.16 -12.43 13.61
C GLN A 495 -17.15 -11.99 15.09
N GLU A 496 -17.34 -12.91 16.03
CA GLU A 496 -17.28 -12.63 17.47
C GLU A 496 -15.89 -12.21 17.91
N LEU A 497 -14.85 -12.92 17.46
CA LEU A 497 -13.47 -12.51 17.69
C LEU A 497 -13.15 -11.17 17.02
N GLN A 498 -13.67 -10.89 15.81
CA GLN A 498 -13.53 -9.57 15.19
C GLN A 498 -14.22 -8.45 15.98
N LYS A 499 -15.40 -8.71 16.57
CA LYS A 499 -16.09 -7.76 17.48
C LYS A 499 -15.28 -7.53 18.76
N LEU A 500 -14.75 -8.60 19.36
CA LEU A 500 -13.90 -8.54 20.56
C LEU A 500 -12.63 -7.74 20.29
N HIS A 501 -11.97 -7.94 19.15
CA HIS A 501 -10.82 -7.16 18.71
C HIS A 501 -11.10 -5.66 18.59
N ILE A 502 -12.23 -5.31 17.95
CA ILE A 502 -12.70 -3.93 17.83
C ILE A 502 -12.95 -3.29 19.21
N SER A 503 -13.56 -4.05 20.13
CA SER A 503 -13.78 -3.64 21.52
C SER A 503 -12.46 -3.43 22.26
N ASN A 504 -11.51 -4.36 22.14
CA ASN A 504 -10.18 -4.28 22.73
C ASN A 504 -9.41 -3.04 22.28
N PHE A 505 -9.47 -2.66 21.00
CA PHE A 505 -8.86 -1.42 20.48
C PHE A 505 -9.57 -0.13 20.94
N GLN A 506 -10.88 -0.19 21.21
CA GLN A 506 -11.60 0.94 21.82
C GLN A 506 -11.24 1.08 23.29
N LYS A 507 -11.26 -0.02 24.05
CA LYS A 507 -10.82 -0.12 25.45
C LYS A 507 -9.40 0.42 25.63
N ALA A 508 -8.45 -0.05 24.83
CA ALA A 508 -7.04 0.36 24.89
C ALA A 508 -6.84 1.87 24.68
N ARG A 509 -7.65 2.50 23.81
CA ARG A 509 -7.58 3.96 23.58
C ARG A 509 -8.33 4.76 24.64
N ALA A 510 -9.32 4.18 25.31
CA ALA A 510 -10.06 4.82 26.39
C ALA A 510 -9.31 4.79 27.73
N ASN A 511 -8.64 3.67 28.06
CA ASN A 511 -7.88 3.52 29.31
C ASN A 511 -6.38 3.85 29.20
N GLY A 512 -5.86 4.02 27.99
CA GLY A 512 -4.45 4.33 27.76
C GLY A 512 -3.52 3.13 27.57
N ASP A 513 -4.01 1.88 27.59
CA ASP A 513 -3.18 0.69 27.24
C ASP A 513 -2.62 0.79 25.82
N ILE A 514 -3.22 1.59 24.93
CA ILE A 514 -2.71 1.83 23.58
C ILE A 514 -1.29 2.43 23.59
N TYR A 515 -0.91 3.15 24.65
CA TYR A 515 0.43 3.70 24.84
C TYR A 515 1.48 2.63 25.23
N LYS A 516 1.03 1.42 25.61
CA LYS A 516 1.87 0.25 25.94
C LYS A 516 2.10 -0.69 24.75
N ILE A 517 1.29 -0.60 23.68
CA ILE A 517 1.53 -1.35 22.45
C ILE A 517 2.63 -0.63 21.67
N SER A 518 2.27 0.36 20.85
CA SER A 518 3.20 1.22 20.11
C SER A 518 2.43 2.37 19.47
N GLU A 519 3.14 3.38 18.96
CA GLU A 519 2.48 4.43 18.19
C GLU A 519 1.85 3.87 16.90
N TYR A 520 2.51 2.92 16.21
CA TYR A 520 1.94 2.27 15.02
C TYR A 520 0.66 1.51 15.36
N GLY A 521 0.71 0.70 16.43
CA GLY A 521 -0.43 -0.01 17.01
C GLY A 521 -1.58 0.90 17.41
N SER A 522 -1.31 2.18 17.69
CA SER A 522 -2.35 3.18 17.97
C SER A 522 -3.09 3.70 16.73
N THR A 523 -2.50 3.60 15.54
CA THR A 523 -3.02 4.22 14.32
C THR A 523 -4.37 3.61 13.89
N ASN A 524 -4.48 2.28 13.92
CA ASN A 524 -5.70 1.55 13.56
C ASN A 524 -5.73 0.13 14.14
N GLN A 525 -6.89 -0.51 14.03
CA GLN A 525 -7.18 -1.84 14.59
C GLN A 525 -6.28 -2.95 14.03
N ALA A 526 -5.79 -2.84 12.81
CA ALA A 526 -4.98 -3.90 12.21
C ALA A 526 -3.53 -3.87 12.70
N GLU A 527 -2.91 -2.70 12.84
CA GLU A 527 -1.58 -2.62 13.48
C GLU A 527 -1.70 -2.98 14.96
N PHE A 528 -2.81 -2.61 15.62
CA PHE A 528 -3.12 -3.09 16.98
C PHE A 528 -3.23 -4.61 17.04
N PHE A 529 -3.64 -5.30 15.97
CA PHE A 529 -3.57 -6.77 15.88
C PHE A 529 -2.12 -7.22 15.69
N ALA A 530 -1.43 -6.73 14.67
CA ALA A 530 -0.12 -7.23 14.26
C ALA A 530 0.99 -6.94 15.29
N GLU A 531 1.07 -5.71 15.82
CA GLU A 531 2.00 -5.35 16.90
C GLU A 531 1.76 -6.20 18.15
N SER A 532 0.48 -6.34 18.55
CA SER A 532 0.10 -7.19 19.67
C SER A 532 0.36 -8.69 19.40
N PHE A 533 0.36 -9.11 18.13
CA PHE A 533 0.69 -10.49 17.73
C PHE A 533 2.21 -10.73 17.78
N VAL A 534 3.04 -9.75 17.44
CA VAL A 534 4.50 -9.79 17.67
C VAL A 534 4.79 -9.91 19.17
N MET A 535 4.13 -9.10 20.00
CA MET A 535 4.23 -9.20 21.47
C MET A 535 3.80 -10.58 21.97
N TYR A 536 2.68 -11.11 21.47
CA TYR A 536 2.17 -12.43 21.83
C TYR A 536 3.14 -13.56 21.43
N ARG A 537 3.66 -13.56 20.19
CA ARG A 537 4.59 -14.59 19.70
C ARG A 537 5.95 -14.57 20.43
N ASN A 538 6.34 -13.42 20.98
CA ASN A 538 7.53 -13.24 21.82
C ASN A 538 7.24 -13.35 23.34
N ASN A 539 5.99 -13.57 23.77
CA ASN A 539 5.55 -13.65 25.16
C ASN A 539 5.83 -12.39 26.01
N ASP A 540 5.63 -11.20 25.45
CA ASP A 540 5.85 -9.92 26.12
C ASP A 540 4.93 -9.72 27.34
N PRO A 541 5.47 -9.46 28.56
CA PRO A 541 4.67 -9.27 29.76
C PRO A 541 3.93 -7.92 29.82
N SER A 542 4.23 -6.97 28.94
CA SER A 542 3.53 -5.67 28.85
C SER A 542 2.28 -5.70 27.97
N LEU A 543 2.06 -6.79 27.21
CA LEU A 543 0.84 -7.00 26.44
C LEU A 543 -0.37 -7.12 27.39
N PRO A 544 -1.45 -6.32 27.22
CA PRO A 544 -2.63 -6.44 28.08
C PRO A 544 -3.24 -7.84 28.04
N ILE A 545 -3.60 -8.39 29.21
CA ILE A 545 -4.06 -9.78 29.37
C ILE A 545 -5.21 -10.14 28.40
N TYR A 546 -6.15 -9.21 28.21
CA TYR A 546 -7.29 -9.37 27.30
C TYR A 546 -6.92 -9.47 25.80
N MET A 547 -5.69 -9.11 25.42
CA MET A 547 -5.13 -9.37 24.09
C MET A 547 -4.46 -10.74 24.01
N LYS A 548 -3.79 -11.20 25.08
CA LYS A 548 -3.24 -12.57 25.13
C LYS A 548 -4.35 -13.61 25.05
N GLU A 549 -5.39 -13.48 25.86
CA GLU A 549 -6.60 -14.33 25.83
C GLU A 549 -7.33 -14.32 24.48
N PHE A 550 -7.19 -13.23 23.72
CA PHE A 550 -7.78 -13.09 22.41
C PHE A 550 -6.99 -13.90 21.36
N PHE A 551 -5.65 -13.86 21.35
CA PHE A 551 -4.85 -14.61 20.37
C PHE A 551 -4.92 -16.13 20.54
N GLU A 552 -5.07 -16.65 21.76
CA GLU A 552 -5.32 -18.09 21.96
C GLU A 552 -6.58 -18.54 21.21
N LYS A 553 -7.66 -17.76 21.28
CA LYS A 553 -8.92 -18.04 20.56
C LYS A 553 -8.77 -17.93 19.04
N VAL A 554 -7.86 -17.08 18.54
CA VAL A 554 -7.49 -17.07 17.11
C VAL A 554 -6.75 -18.36 16.71
N LYS A 555 -5.91 -18.90 17.60
CA LYS A 555 -5.18 -20.16 17.41
C LYS A 555 -6.05 -21.41 17.57
N GLU A 556 -7.17 -21.32 18.29
CA GLU A 556 -8.22 -22.34 18.27
C GLU A 556 -9.00 -22.30 16.95
N LEU A 557 -9.40 -21.11 16.49
CA LEU A 557 -10.12 -20.91 15.22
C LEU A 557 -9.31 -21.36 13.98
N SER A 558 -7.96 -21.34 14.04
CA SER A 558 -7.12 -21.76 12.90
C SER A 558 -7.14 -23.27 12.62
N LYS A 559 -7.49 -24.08 13.62
CA LYS A 559 -7.53 -25.55 13.58
C LYS A 559 -8.82 -26.11 12.98
N LEU A 560 -9.79 -25.23 12.71
CA LEU A 560 -10.96 -25.48 11.87
C LEU A 560 -10.59 -25.11 10.42
#